data_AF-A0A8J6U5J0-F1
#
_entry.id   AF-A0A8J6U5J0-F1
#
_cell.length_a   1.000
_cell.length_b   1.000
_cell.length_c   1.000
_cell.angle_alpha   90.00
_cell.angle_beta   90.00
_cell.angle_gamma   90.00
#
_symmetry.space_group_name_H-M   'P 1'
#
loop_
_entity.id
_entity.type
_entity.pdbx_description
1 polymer ?
#
loop_
_entity_poly.entity_id
_entity_poly.type
_entity_poly.pdbx_seq_one_letter_code
_entity_poly.pdbx_strand_id
1 'polypeptide(L)' 'MHQTATGQRKIATLEYVHSMLGQLRMMAEKERCPMLAYYIEMAFIEAGEVVRSESASVQPRKK' A
#
# COMPACT_ATOMS: atom_id res chain seq x y z
N MET A 1 16.35 10.24 -19.97
CA MET A 1 15.81 8.95 -19.50
C MET A 1 15.69 8.91 -17.96
N HIS A 2 15.01 9.89 -17.32
CA HIS A 2 15.05 10.05 -15.84
C HIS A 2 13.73 9.69 -15.11
N GLN A 3 12.75 9.10 -15.80
CA GLN A 3 11.39 8.92 -15.25
C GLN A 3 11.14 7.56 -14.57
N THR A 4 12.05 6.59 -14.71
CA THR A 4 11.84 5.21 -14.22
C THR A 4 12.21 5.02 -12.74
N ALA A 5 13.30 5.64 -12.28
CA ALA A 5 13.78 5.47 -10.89
C ALA A 5 12.84 6.09 -9.84
N THR A 6 12.19 7.21 -10.16
CA THR A 6 11.24 7.89 -9.26
C THR A 6 9.95 7.08 -9.08
N GLY A 7 9.44 6.47 -10.15
CA GLY A 7 8.28 5.58 -10.11
C GLY A 7 8.53 4.32 -9.27
N GLN A 8 9.70 3.69 -9.43
CA GLN A 8 10.09 2.52 -8.65
C GLN A 8 10.22 2.83 -7.15
N ARG A 9 10.80 3.99 -6.80
CA ARG A 9 10.88 4.44 -5.40
C ARG A 9 9.50 4.69 -4.79
N LYS A 10 8.57 5.26 -5.57
CA LYS A 10 7.18 5.49 -5.13
C LYS A 10 6.48 4.16 -4.84
N ILE A 11 6.59 3.17 -5.74
CA ILE A 11 6.03 1.82 -5.54
C ILE A 11 6.59 1.19 -4.27
N ALA A 12 7.93 1.16 -4.10
CA ALA A 12 8.56 0.59 -2.91
C ALA A 12 8.11 1.27 -1.61
N THR A 13 7.89 2.58 -1.64
CA THR A 13 7.38 3.32 -0.48
C THR A 13 5.94 2.92 -0.17
N LEU A 14 5.09 2.77 -1.19
CA LEU A 14 3.70 2.35 -1.02
C LEU A 14 3.59 0.90 -0.53
N GLU A 15 4.43 -0.01 -1.03
CA GLU A 15 4.53 -1.39 -0.54
C GLU A 15 4.94 -1.44 0.94
N TYR A 16 5.91 -0.62 1.33
CA TYR A 16 6.31 -0.49 2.74
C TYR A 16 5.15 0.01 3.61
N VAL A 17 4.45 1.05 3.18
CA VAL A 17 3.25 1.57 3.88
C VAL A 17 2.18 0.50 4.01
N HIS A 18 1.88 -0.23 2.94
CA HIS A 18 0.92 -1.33 2.95
C HIS A 18 1.29 -2.42 3.96
N SER A 19 2.58 -2.80 4.03
CA SER A 19 3.07 -3.74 5.04
C SER A 19 2.92 -3.21 6.47
N MET A 20 3.25 -1.94 6.72
CA MET A 20 3.09 -1.33 8.04
C MET A 20 1.62 -1.30 8.47
N LEU A 21 0.70 -0.97 7.55
CA LEU A 21 -0.75 -0.96 7.84
C LEU A 21 -1.23 -2.35 8.29
N GLY A 22 -0.76 -3.43 7.65
CA GLY A 22 -1.06 -4.79 8.09
C GLY A 22 -0.58 -5.09 9.52
N GLN A 23 0.64 -4.66 9.87
CA GLN A 23 1.17 -4.80 11.23
C GLN A 23 0.36 -3.98 12.26
N LEU A 24 0.07 -2.73 11.95
CA LEU A 24 -0.70 -1.84 12.83
C LEU A 24 -2.13 -2.35 13.06
N ARG A 25 -2.76 -2.98 12.06
CA ARG A 25 -4.08 -3.59 12.22
C ARG A 25 -4.05 -4.68 13.28
N MET A 26 -3.08 -5.59 13.18
CA MET A 26 -2.89 -6.67 14.16
C MET A 26 -2.64 -6.12 15.58
N MET A 27 -1.90 -5.01 15.70
CA MET A 27 -1.67 -4.36 17.00
C MET A 27 -2.97 -3.75 17.55
N ALA A 28 -3.75 -3.03 16.73
CA ALA A 28 -5.02 -2.44 17.14
C ALA A 28 -6.07 -3.50 17.53
N GLU A 29 -6.10 -4.64 16.83
CA GLU A 29 -6.93 -5.80 17.20
C GLU A 29 -6.54 -6.35 18.58
N LYS A 30 -5.23 -6.50 18.86
CA LYS A 30 -4.73 -6.98 20.16
C LYS A 30 -5.07 -6.04 21.32
N GLU A 31 -5.01 -4.74 21.09
CA GLU A 31 -5.38 -3.70 22.06
C GLU A 31 -6.91 -3.48 22.15
N ARG A 32 -7.73 -4.34 21.52
CA ARG A 32 -9.20 -4.28 21.55
C ARG A 32 -9.75 -2.92 21.14
N CYS A 33 -9.13 -2.30 20.12
CA CYS A 33 -9.53 -1.03 19.55
C CYS A 33 -10.20 -1.26 18.18
N PRO A 34 -11.47 -1.72 18.12
CA PRO A 34 -12.10 -2.19 16.89
C PRO A 34 -12.27 -1.08 15.84
N MET A 35 -12.60 0.14 16.26
CA MET A 35 -12.77 1.26 15.33
C MET A 35 -11.44 1.69 14.71
N LEU A 36 -10.35 1.65 15.47
CA LEU A 36 -9.01 1.91 14.96
C LEU A 36 -8.56 0.81 13.99
N ALA A 37 -8.77 -0.47 14.35
CA ALA A 37 -8.49 -1.60 13.47
C ALA A 37 -9.26 -1.47 12.14
N TYR A 38 -10.54 -1.07 12.19
CA TYR A 38 -11.35 -0.81 11.01
C TYR A 38 -10.75 0.29 10.13
N TYR A 39 -10.38 1.46 10.68
CA TYR A 39 -9.79 2.53 9.88
C TYR A 39 -8.45 2.11 9.25
N ILE A 40 -7.63 1.36 9.99
CA ILE A 40 -6.37 0.82 9.45
C ILE A 40 -6.64 -0.20 8.35
N GLU A 41 -7.66 -1.05 8.49
CA GLU A 41 -8.07 -2.01 7.46
C GLU A 41 -8.54 -1.33 6.18
N MET A 42 -9.35 -0.27 6.31
CA MET A 42 -9.79 0.50 5.15
C MET A 42 -8.61 1.17 4.45
N ALA A 43 -7.66 1.72 5.22
CA ALA A 43 -6.42 2.28 4.66
C ALA A 43 -5.54 1.20 4.01
N PHE A 44 -5.47 -0.01 4.57
CA PHE A 44 -4.73 -1.14 4.02
C PHE A 44 -5.29 -1.55 2.64
N ILE A 45 -6.61 -1.70 2.53
CA ILE A 45 -7.28 -2.05 1.26
C ILE A 45 -6.98 -0.99 0.20
N GLU A 46 -7.16 0.29 0.53
CA GLU A 46 -6.91 1.41 -0.39
C GLU A 46 -5.44 1.48 -0.82
N ALA A 47 -4.49 1.35 0.11
CA ALA A 47 -3.07 1.32 -0.22
C ALA A 47 -2.72 0.16 -1.17
N GLY A 48 -3.35 -1.00 -1.00
CA GLY A 48 -3.17 -2.15 -1.88
C GLY A 48 -3.67 -1.88 -3.31
N GLU A 49 -4.81 -1.21 -3.46
CA GLU A 49 -5.33 -0.78 -4.77
C GLU A 49 -4.38 0.23 -5.43
N VAL A 50 -3.86 1.21 -4.68
CA VAL A 50 -2.91 2.19 -5.19
C VAL A 50 -1.61 1.52 -5.66
N VAL A 51 -1.04 0.58 -4.89
CA VAL A 51 0.15 -0.19 -5.29
C VAL A 51 -0.07 -0.95 -6.60
N ARG A 52 -1.22 -1.62 -6.74
CA ARG A 52 -1.58 -2.35 -7.97
C ARG A 52 -1.70 -1.42 -9.17
N SER A 53 -2.35 -0.27 -9.00
CA SER A 53 -2.52 0.74 -10.04
C SER A 53 -1.17 1.31 -10.51
N GLU A 54 -0.30 1.69 -9.58
CA GLU A 54 1.03 2.21 -9.88
C GLU A 54 1.91 1.16 -10.57
N SER A 55 1.86 -0.09 -10.11
CA SER A 55 2.62 -1.20 -10.72
C SER A 55 2.15 -1.52 -12.15
N ALA A 56 0.85 -1.43 -12.40
CA ALA A 56 0.27 -1.60 -13.73
C ALA A 56 0.64 -0.46 -14.69
N SER A 57 0.85 0.76 -14.18
CA SER A 57 1.28 1.92 -14.98
C SER A 57 2.74 1.83 -15.46
N VAL A 58 3.60 1.11 -14.74
CA VAL A 58 5.02 0.94 -15.07
C VAL A 58 5.25 -0.17 -16.10
N GLN A 59 4.33 -1.14 -16.23
CA GLN A 59 4.41 -2.15 -17.28
C GLN A 59 3.88 -1.61 -18.62
N PRO A 60 4.61 -1.75 -19.74
CA PRO A 60 4.06 -1.41 -21.04
C PRO A 60 2.90 -2.37 -21.34
N ARG A 61 1.71 -1.83 -21.58
CA ARG A 61 0.56 -2.57 -22.13
C ARG A 61 1.04 -3.31 -23.38
N LYS A 62 1.28 -4.62 -23.27
CA LYS A 62 1.49 -5.49 -24.44
C LYS A 62 0.17 -5.47 -25.24
N LYS A 63 0.21 -4.87 -26.43
CA LYS A 63 -0.83 -4.98 -27.46
C LYS A 63 -0.72 -6.34 -28.14
#